data_AF-A0A946MFY9-F1
#
_entry.id   AF-A0A946MFY9-F1
#
_cell.length_a   1.000
_cell.length_b   1.000
_cell.length_c   1.000
_cell.angle_alpha   90.00
_cell.angle_beta   90.00
_cell.angle_gamma   90.00
#
_symmetry.space_group_name_H-M   'P 1'
#
loop_
_entity.id
_entity.type
_entity.pdbx_description
1 polymer ?
#
loop_
_entity_poly.entity_id
_entity_poly.type
_entity_poly.pdbx_seq_one_letter_code
_entity_poly.pdbx_strand_id
1 'polypeptide(L)'
;HWDGIPGDPYGGNNSANIRKHVEPNSDVKDPVTSARHLIDGGLATTMMTVGDKKVNDKGQSGELTDAERDAMAKFILSVTYPPAQRRSFTNEVSAIAREGFELFHVHGDLQPKQNVCGDCHRMPFLVSTNTPGTGMEAPTWRGAYDRWLILPQGRLNIIDFDFYRNVAEKGAPERSVWQFSWAGRKRFDPVWDMVLEGSTGFSGAFARQVTLNKTSVEESLSLQLLDSLEQSAREGGIVLEAEGVWLQSKKGQAVNLQFDGDRYVETSGSRNAYSRDELISLVANGEFIGTFTGQMGSPVDLKHPQPALWTLGSLQRQSGRQRFPVLHEEKKVMGMSGRHFGEDAHLIVDGRRVDGKIEIQQERNLVLISFEEMPSKGMRLLQVQNPNGLFSNDFIFYVKETPEKSE
;
A
#
# COMPACT_ATOMS: atom_id res chain seq x y z
N HIS A 1 -2.17 15.22 4.30
CA HIS A 1 -1.17 16.29 4.08
C HIS A 1 -1.78 17.53 4.69
N TRP A 2 -1.14 18.09 5.72
CA TRP A 2 -1.72 19.08 6.64
C TRP A 2 -1.12 20.47 6.42
N ASP A 3 -0.69 20.76 5.18
CA ASP A 3 -0.07 22.03 4.82
C ASP A 3 -1.14 23.12 4.81
N GLY A 4 -1.45 23.69 5.99
CA GLY A 4 -2.39 24.81 6.12
C GLY A 4 -3.25 24.88 7.38
N ILE A 5 -3.15 23.92 8.32
CA ILE A 5 -3.88 23.89 9.61
C ILE A 5 -5.41 23.75 9.44
N PRO A 6 -5.91 22.62 9.94
CA PRO A 6 -6.37 22.62 11.32
C PRO A 6 -5.56 21.60 12.12
N GLY A 7 -4.43 22.07 12.66
CA GLY A 7 -3.64 21.44 13.74
C GLY A 7 -2.93 20.10 13.42
N ASP A 8 -2.04 19.70 14.33
CA ASP A 8 -1.33 18.42 14.27
C ASP A 8 -2.03 17.41 15.21
N PRO A 9 -2.53 16.26 14.70
CA PRO A 9 -3.15 15.20 15.50
C PRO A 9 -2.26 14.68 16.63
N TYR A 10 -0.94 14.81 16.51
CA TYR A 10 0.00 14.29 17.48
C TYR A 10 0.62 15.35 18.38
N GLY A 11 0.28 16.63 18.17
CA GLY A 11 0.92 17.76 18.84
C GLY A 11 2.40 17.87 18.50
N GLY A 12 3.07 18.90 19.01
CA GLY A 12 4.46 19.19 18.70
C GLY A 12 4.68 20.55 18.05
N ASN A 13 5.83 20.69 17.42
CA ASN A 13 6.16 21.90 16.68
C ASN A 13 5.51 21.80 15.29
N ASN A 14 4.73 22.81 14.92
CA ASN A 14 4.14 22.89 13.59
C ASN A 14 4.61 24.15 12.84
N SER A 15 4.26 24.25 11.56
CA SER A 15 4.65 25.38 10.71
C SER A 15 4.17 26.75 11.24
N ALA A 16 3.09 26.80 12.03
CA ALA A 16 2.65 28.03 12.71
C ALA A 16 3.43 28.33 14.00
N ASN A 17 4.02 27.31 14.62
CA ASN A 17 4.69 27.38 15.92
C ASN A 17 6.01 26.58 15.91
N ILE A 18 6.94 26.94 15.02
CA ILE A 18 8.17 26.15 14.78
C ILE A 18 9.12 26.03 16.00
N ARG A 19 8.94 26.88 17.03
CA ARG A 19 9.74 26.91 18.27
C ARG A 19 8.95 26.53 19.52
N LYS A 20 7.65 26.26 19.40
CA LYS A 20 6.77 26.01 20.54
C LYS A 20 6.07 24.67 20.35
N HIS A 21 6.03 23.88 21.43
CA HIS A 21 5.23 22.68 21.48
C HIS A 21 3.75 23.06 21.60
N VAL A 22 2.92 22.55 20.70
CA VAL A 22 1.46 22.67 20.72
C VAL A 22 0.88 21.33 21.14
N GLU A 23 -0.16 21.37 21.98
CA GLU A 23 -0.83 20.13 22.40
C GLU A 23 -1.49 19.41 21.22
N PRO A 24 -1.64 18.08 21.28
CA PRO A 24 -2.41 17.32 20.30
C PRO A 24 -3.87 17.80 20.21
N ASN A 25 -4.46 17.73 19.02
CA ASN A 25 -5.87 18.05 18.79
C ASN A 25 -6.77 16.81 18.63
N SER A 26 -6.20 15.61 18.80
CA SER A 26 -6.88 14.32 18.72
C SER A 26 -6.34 13.34 19.76
N ASP A 27 -7.09 12.25 20.00
CA ASP A 27 -6.62 11.13 20.81
C ASP A 27 -5.86 10.13 19.93
N VAL A 28 -4.58 9.93 20.23
CA VAL A 28 -3.72 8.98 19.53
C VAL A 28 -4.17 7.53 19.65
N LYS A 29 -5.02 7.22 20.65
CA LYS A 29 -5.63 5.90 20.85
C LYS A 29 -6.94 5.72 20.09
N ASP A 30 -7.56 6.80 19.61
CA ASP A 30 -8.78 6.76 18.82
C ASP A 30 -8.58 7.46 17.46
N PRO A 31 -8.32 6.70 16.38
CA PRO A 31 -8.09 7.29 15.06
C PRO A 31 -9.29 8.06 14.52
N VAL A 32 -10.51 7.80 15.00
CA VAL A 32 -11.72 8.52 14.59
C VAL A 32 -11.62 10.00 14.99
N THR A 33 -11.02 10.30 16.15
CA THR A 33 -10.84 11.68 16.60
C THR A 33 -9.92 12.49 15.69
N SER A 34 -8.87 11.84 15.14
CA SER A 34 -7.96 12.47 14.19
C SER A 34 -8.63 12.76 12.85
N ALA A 35 -9.41 11.79 12.33
CA ALA A 35 -10.20 11.97 11.12
C ALA A 35 -11.29 13.05 11.30
N ARG A 36 -11.94 13.05 12.47
CA ARG A 36 -12.95 14.05 12.83
C ARG A 36 -12.36 15.46 12.84
N HIS A 37 -11.18 15.64 13.43
CA HIS A 37 -10.51 16.95 13.45
C HIS A 37 -10.20 17.47 12.04
N LEU A 38 -9.73 16.58 11.16
CA LEU A 38 -9.47 16.91 9.75
C LEU A 38 -10.75 17.38 9.04
N ILE A 39 -11.86 16.65 9.24
CA ILE A 39 -13.17 17.00 8.67
C ILE A 39 -13.64 18.35 9.19
N ASP A 40 -13.57 18.55 10.51
CA ASP A 40 -14.07 19.76 11.15
C ASP A 40 -13.39 21.01 10.63
N GLY A 41 -12.06 20.99 10.59
CA GLY A 41 -11.35 22.16 10.12
C GLY A 41 -11.32 22.29 8.58
N GLY A 42 -11.42 21.20 7.82
CA GLY A 42 -11.61 21.27 6.37
C GLY A 42 -12.94 21.94 5.99
N LEU A 43 -14.02 21.58 6.69
CA LEU A 43 -15.34 22.22 6.56
C LEU A 43 -15.37 23.66 7.05
N ALA A 44 -14.53 24.02 8.03
CA ALA A 44 -14.42 25.39 8.53
C ALA A 44 -13.55 26.30 7.64
N THR A 45 -12.75 25.73 6.74
CA THR A 45 -11.75 26.47 5.96
C THR A 45 -11.87 26.17 4.46
N THR A 46 -11.07 25.22 3.95
CA THR A 46 -10.87 24.95 2.51
C THR A 46 -12.15 24.61 1.76
N MET A 47 -13.09 23.92 2.40
CA MET A 47 -14.35 23.50 1.78
C MET A 47 -15.47 24.55 1.91
N MET A 48 -15.22 25.64 2.63
CA MET A 48 -16.19 26.72 2.84
C MET A 48 -15.94 27.87 1.86
N THR A 49 -17.01 28.38 1.25
CA THR A 49 -16.92 29.60 0.44
C THR A 49 -16.54 30.78 1.33
N VAL A 50 -15.59 31.60 0.89
CA VAL A 50 -15.15 32.79 1.64
C VAL A 50 -16.35 33.70 1.96
N GLY A 51 -16.55 34.01 3.24
CA GLY A 51 -17.64 34.85 3.73
C GLY A 51 -18.93 34.08 4.05
N ASP A 52 -19.00 32.78 3.77
CA ASP A 52 -20.08 31.92 4.26
C ASP A 52 -20.00 31.82 5.79
N LYS A 53 -21.17 31.87 6.44
CA LYS A 53 -21.32 31.85 7.91
C LYS A 53 -22.19 30.67 8.37
N LYS A 54 -22.50 29.72 7.48
CA LYS A 54 -23.27 28.53 7.83
C LYS A 54 -22.59 27.74 8.95
N VAL A 55 -23.41 27.32 9.89
CA VAL A 55 -23.04 26.45 11.00
C VAL A 55 -23.98 25.27 11.09
N ASN A 56 -23.51 24.15 11.64
CA ASN A 56 -24.28 22.94 11.84
C ASN A 56 -25.15 23.00 13.12
N ASP A 57 -25.77 21.86 13.45
CA ASP A 57 -26.61 21.64 14.64
C ASP A 57 -25.88 21.77 15.99
N LYS A 58 -24.54 21.94 15.97
CA LYS A 58 -23.69 22.22 17.13
C LYS A 58 -23.02 23.60 17.08
N GLY A 59 -23.35 24.42 16.08
CA GLY A 59 -22.73 25.74 15.90
C GLY A 59 -21.33 25.70 15.31
N GLN A 60 -20.88 24.58 14.74
CA GLN A 60 -19.59 24.44 14.06
C GLN A 60 -19.71 24.87 12.59
N SER A 61 -18.70 25.56 12.06
CA SER A 61 -18.66 25.99 10.65
C SER A 61 -18.77 24.82 9.66
N GLY A 62 -19.66 24.97 8.67
CA GLY A 62 -19.85 24.03 7.57
C GLY A 62 -21.22 23.35 7.57
N GLU A 63 -21.62 22.77 6.44
CA GLU A 63 -23.00 22.29 6.22
C GLU A 63 -23.31 20.95 6.91
N LEU A 64 -22.29 20.10 7.14
CA LEU A 64 -22.52 18.78 7.71
C LEU A 64 -22.90 18.86 9.20
N THR A 65 -23.93 18.11 9.57
CA THR A 65 -24.31 17.87 10.96
C THR A 65 -23.22 17.16 11.75
N ASP A 66 -23.28 17.23 13.07
CA ASP A 66 -22.36 16.52 13.96
C ASP A 66 -22.31 15.01 13.69
N ALA A 67 -23.50 14.41 13.48
CA ALA A 67 -23.63 12.99 13.16
C ALA A 67 -23.02 12.62 11.79
N GLU A 68 -23.18 13.49 10.78
CA GLU A 68 -22.57 13.28 9.46
C GLU A 68 -21.05 13.39 9.50
N ARG A 69 -20.50 14.30 10.33
CA ARG A 69 -19.05 14.42 10.53
C ARG A 69 -18.47 13.17 11.20
N ASP A 70 -19.16 12.61 12.20
CA ASP A 70 -18.78 11.33 12.82
C ASP A 70 -18.86 10.16 11.83
N ALA A 71 -19.92 10.11 11.02
CA ALA A 71 -20.06 9.10 9.98
C ALA A 71 -18.95 9.21 8.93
N MET A 72 -18.62 10.44 8.49
CA MET A 72 -17.54 10.70 7.55
C MET A 72 -16.17 10.34 8.13
N ALA A 73 -15.92 10.60 9.43
CA ALA A 73 -14.67 10.22 10.10
C ALA A 73 -14.46 8.69 10.07
N LYS A 74 -15.50 7.93 10.36
CA LYS A 74 -15.48 6.45 10.27
C LYS A 74 -15.36 5.97 8.82
N PHE A 75 -16.07 6.61 7.90
CA PHE A 75 -16.04 6.26 6.48
C PHE A 75 -14.64 6.42 5.89
N ILE A 76 -13.96 7.55 6.11
CA ILE A 76 -12.61 7.80 5.57
C ILE A 76 -11.61 6.76 6.08
N LEU A 77 -11.73 6.33 7.35
CA LEU A 77 -10.90 5.27 7.90
C LEU A 77 -11.21 3.88 7.36
N SER A 78 -12.41 3.67 6.80
CA SER A 78 -12.79 2.43 6.12
C SER A 78 -12.36 2.38 4.65
N VAL A 79 -11.98 3.52 4.07
CA VAL A 79 -11.47 3.57 2.69
C VAL A 79 -10.09 2.91 2.66
N THR A 80 -9.99 1.82 1.91
CA THR A 80 -8.72 1.17 1.66
C THR A 80 -7.84 2.02 0.76
N TYR A 81 -6.55 1.79 0.88
CA TYR A 81 -5.64 2.36 -0.08
C TYR A 81 -5.81 1.74 -1.47
N PRO A 82 -5.55 2.47 -2.56
CA PRO A 82 -5.62 1.88 -3.88
C PRO A 82 -4.56 0.79 -4.08
N PRO A 83 -4.84 -0.23 -4.91
CA PRO A 83 -3.84 -1.17 -5.40
C PRO A 83 -2.70 -0.43 -6.13
N ALA A 84 -1.50 -1.00 -6.10
CA ALA A 84 -0.35 -0.46 -6.81
C ALA A 84 -0.56 -0.52 -8.34
N GLN A 85 -0.39 0.61 -9.03
CA GLN A 85 -0.75 0.77 -10.44
C GLN A 85 -0.02 -0.23 -11.35
N ARG A 86 1.25 -0.54 -11.05
CA ARG A 86 2.11 -1.38 -11.89
C ARG A 86 2.66 -2.62 -11.20
N ARG A 87 2.18 -2.96 -10.00
CA ARG A 87 2.58 -4.22 -9.35
C ARG A 87 2.20 -5.39 -10.26
N SER A 88 3.18 -6.24 -10.53
CA SER A 88 3.03 -7.42 -11.39
C SER A 88 1.91 -8.32 -10.87
N PHE A 89 1.21 -9.02 -11.78
CA PHE A 89 0.22 -10.04 -11.41
C PHE A 89 0.84 -11.23 -10.67
N THR A 90 2.17 -11.38 -10.73
CA THR A 90 2.94 -12.35 -9.92
C THR A 90 3.11 -11.91 -8.47
N ASN A 91 2.65 -10.70 -8.11
CA ASN A 91 2.84 -10.05 -6.82
C ASN A 91 4.30 -9.72 -6.46
N GLU A 92 5.25 -9.87 -7.37
CA GLU A 92 6.66 -9.53 -7.16
C GLU A 92 6.95 -8.09 -7.62
N VAL A 93 7.86 -7.40 -6.94
CA VAL A 93 8.43 -6.14 -7.45
C VAL A 93 9.53 -6.43 -8.47
N SER A 94 9.64 -5.57 -9.47
CA SER A 94 10.75 -5.56 -10.40
C SER A 94 12.09 -5.26 -9.71
N ALA A 95 13.19 -5.64 -10.36
CA ALA A 95 14.53 -5.32 -9.87
C ALA A 95 14.75 -3.80 -9.76
N ILE A 96 14.21 -3.02 -10.71
CA ILE A 96 14.32 -1.55 -10.70
C ILE A 96 13.49 -0.95 -9.56
N ALA A 97 12.27 -1.44 -9.28
CA ALA A 97 11.51 -0.99 -8.12
C ALA A 97 12.24 -1.32 -6.81
N ARG A 98 12.87 -2.50 -6.70
CA ARG A 98 13.71 -2.89 -5.55
C ARG A 98 14.90 -1.93 -5.36
N GLU A 99 15.60 -1.57 -6.43
CA GLU A 99 16.64 -0.53 -6.39
C GLU A 99 16.07 0.80 -5.89
N GLY A 100 14.87 1.17 -6.36
CA GLY A 100 14.12 2.34 -5.88
C GLY A 100 13.86 2.33 -4.38
N PHE A 101 13.41 1.21 -3.82
CA PHE A 101 13.23 1.02 -2.37
C PHE A 101 14.54 1.30 -1.61
N GLU A 102 15.65 0.74 -2.08
CA GLU A 102 16.95 0.90 -1.43
C GLU A 102 17.48 2.33 -1.54
N LEU A 103 17.35 2.96 -2.71
CA LEU A 103 17.73 4.36 -2.92
C LEU A 103 16.88 5.30 -2.06
N PHE A 104 15.57 5.09 -2.00
CA PHE A 104 14.67 5.97 -1.27
C PHE A 104 14.89 5.86 0.25
N HIS A 105 15.05 4.65 0.78
CA HIS A 105 15.06 4.40 2.22
C HIS A 105 16.43 4.22 2.86
N VAL A 106 17.48 3.92 2.09
CA VAL A 106 18.79 3.51 2.64
C VAL A 106 19.94 4.32 2.08
N HIS A 107 20.08 4.36 0.75
CA HIS A 107 21.26 4.94 0.10
C HIS A 107 21.14 6.42 -0.20
N GLY A 108 19.93 6.94 -0.40
CA GLY A 108 19.74 8.36 -0.67
C GLY A 108 20.51 8.90 -1.87
N ASP A 109 20.35 10.20 -2.05
CA ASP A 109 21.01 10.96 -3.10
C ASP A 109 22.43 11.34 -2.69
N LEU A 110 23.36 11.25 -3.64
CA LEU A 110 24.78 11.54 -3.43
C LEU A 110 25.00 13.04 -3.56
N GLN A 111 24.68 13.75 -2.48
CA GLN A 111 25.00 15.15 -2.27
C GLN A 111 26.14 15.27 -1.24
N PRO A 112 26.76 16.46 -1.02
CA PRO A 112 27.83 16.63 -0.02
C PRO A 112 27.48 16.08 1.36
N LYS A 113 26.18 16.04 1.69
CA LYS A 113 25.60 15.21 2.73
C LYS A 113 24.56 14.28 2.08
N GLN A 114 24.70 12.97 2.30
CA GLN A 114 23.74 11.97 1.84
C GLN A 114 22.31 12.35 2.24
N ASN A 115 21.41 12.45 1.26
CA ASN A 115 20.02 12.85 1.49
C ASN A 115 19.10 11.67 1.23
N VAL A 116 18.57 11.06 2.30
CA VAL A 116 17.72 9.87 2.23
C VAL A 116 16.26 10.28 2.38
N CYS A 117 15.46 10.14 1.32
CA CYS A 117 14.05 10.55 1.32
C CYS A 117 13.24 9.85 2.43
N GLY A 118 13.55 8.58 2.68
CA GLY A 118 12.92 7.75 3.70
C GLY A 118 13.19 8.19 5.14
N ASP A 119 14.11 9.11 5.41
CA ASP A 119 14.31 9.67 6.75
C ASP A 119 13.13 10.57 7.16
N CYS A 120 12.51 11.24 6.17
CA CYS A 120 11.29 12.03 6.32
C CYS A 120 10.04 11.23 5.92
N HIS A 121 10.11 10.48 4.83
CA HIS A 121 8.98 9.73 4.26
C HIS A 121 8.99 8.28 4.74
N ARG A 122 8.64 8.11 6.02
CA ARG A 122 8.85 6.86 6.75
C ARG A 122 7.81 5.79 6.43
N MET A 123 8.23 4.52 6.47
CA MET A 123 7.30 3.39 6.43
C MET A 123 6.36 3.46 7.65
N PRO A 124 5.11 2.99 7.53
CA PRO A 124 4.51 2.21 6.44
C PRO A 124 3.85 3.07 5.35
N PHE A 125 3.52 4.33 5.65
CA PHE A 125 2.71 5.18 4.77
C PHE A 125 3.50 6.29 4.07
N LEU A 126 4.83 6.23 4.10
CA LEU A 126 5.75 7.21 3.50
C LEU A 126 5.52 8.65 4.00
N VAL A 127 5.11 8.80 5.26
CA VAL A 127 4.66 10.04 5.90
C VAL A 127 5.29 10.14 7.28
N SER A 128 5.51 11.35 7.77
CA SER A 128 5.86 11.58 9.17
C SER A 128 5.48 12.99 9.61
N THR A 129 5.37 13.18 10.92
CA THR A 129 5.03 14.44 11.56
C THR A 129 6.20 15.08 12.30
N ASN A 130 6.08 16.38 12.53
CA ASN A 130 6.95 17.17 13.39
C ASN A 130 8.40 17.21 12.91
N THR A 131 8.59 17.58 11.63
CA THR A 131 9.95 17.70 11.08
C THR A 131 10.80 18.62 11.96
N PRO A 132 11.96 18.17 12.47
CA PRO A 132 12.79 18.99 13.35
C PRO A 132 13.15 20.35 12.74
N GLY A 133 12.95 21.41 13.52
CA GLY A 133 13.27 22.80 13.13
C GLY A 133 12.22 23.50 12.27
N THR A 134 11.43 22.78 11.47
CA THR A 134 10.42 23.37 10.59
C THR A 134 8.98 23.08 11.01
N GLY A 135 8.77 22.03 11.80
CA GLY A 135 7.44 21.54 12.16
C GLY A 135 6.59 21.12 10.96
N MET A 136 7.24 20.82 9.83
CA MET A 136 6.53 20.40 8.62
C MET A 136 6.15 18.92 8.70
N GLU A 137 5.04 18.59 8.05
CA GLU A 137 4.61 17.22 7.83
C GLU A 137 5.21 16.73 6.51
N ALA A 138 5.87 15.57 6.52
CA ALA A 138 6.31 14.94 5.29
C ALA A 138 5.10 14.31 4.60
N PRO A 139 4.67 14.74 3.40
CA PRO A 139 3.52 14.12 2.72
C PRO A 139 3.80 12.66 2.38
N THR A 140 2.74 11.86 2.27
CA THR A 140 2.90 10.51 1.74
C THR A 140 3.30 10.53 0.27
N TRP A 141 4.38 9.81 -0.09
CA TRP A 141 4.75 9.50 -1.48
C TRP A 141 3.84 8.46 -2.12
N ARG A 142 2.98 7.83 -1.32
CA ARG A 142 2.00 6.90 -1.82
C ARG A 142 0.92 7.65 -2.60
N GLY A 143 0.69 7.24 -3.84
CA GLY A 143 -0.18 7.95 -4.76
C GLY A 143 0.48 9.18 -5.40
N ALA A 144 1.81 9.29 -5.38
CA ALA A 144 2.52 10.31 -6.15
C ALA A 144 2.10 10.30 -7.64
N TYR A 145 1.81 9.13 -8.21
CA TYR A 145 1.26 8.97 -9.56
C TYR A 145 -0.14 9.56 -9.78
N ASP A 146 -0.84 10.00 -8.74
CA ASP A 146 -2.19 10.58 -8.79
C ASP A 146 -2.20 11.98 -8.12
N ARG A 147 -1.03 12.59 -7.98
CA ARG A 147 -0.87 13.87 -7.27
C ARG A 147 0.08 14.79 -7.98
N TRP A 148 -0.16 16.09 -7.78
CA TRP A 148 0.76 17.14 -8.16
C TRP A 148 1.94 17.20 -7.19
N LEU A 149 3.13 17.46 -7.74
CA LEU A 149 4.29 17.80 -6.94
C LEU A 149 4.06 19.17 -6.29
N ILE A 150 3.83 19.15 -4.99
CA ILE A 150 3.72 20.35 -4.16
C ILE A 150 5.04 20.52 -3.43
N LEU A 151 5.70 21.67 -3.63
CA LEU A 151 6.84 22.06 -2.80
C LEU A 151 6.36 22.52 -1.42
N PRO A 152 7.20 22.41 -0.38
CA PRO A 152 6.77 22.67 1.00
C PRO A 152 5.95 23.96 1.13
N GLN A 153 4.80 23.85 1.81
CA GLN A 153 3.88 24.95 2.16
C GLN A 153 2.97 25.45 1.03
N GLY A 154 2.97 24.86 -0.17
CA GLY A 154 2.18 25.37 -1.30
C GLY A 154 2.51 26.82 -1.70
N ARG A 155 3.57 27.40 -1.10
CA ARG A 155 4.02 28.79 -1.30
C ARG A 155 4.75 28.98 -2.63
N LEU A 156 5.19 27.87 -3.22
CA LEU A 156 5.77 27.83 -4.54
C LEU A 156 4.96 26.80 -5.34
N ASN A 157 3.98 27.28 -6.08
CA ASN A 157 3.34 26.43 -7.08
C ASN A 157 4.34 26.27 -8.22
N ILE A 158 4.70 25.03 -8.54
CA ILE A 158 5.67 24.77 -9.60
C ILE A 158 5.22 25.33 -10.95
N ILE A 159 3.90 25.54 -11.11
CA ILE A 159 3.30 26.15 -12.30
C ILE A 159 3.80 27.56 -12.60
N ASP A 160 4.26 28.29 -11.58
CA ASP A 160 4.69 29.68 -11.72
C ASP A 160 6.14 29.82 -12.20
N PHE A 161 6.88 28.70 -12.36
CA PHE A 161 8.26 28.73 -12.84
C PHE A 161 8.37 28.47 -14.35
N ASP A 162 9.23 29.23 -15.02
CA ASP A 162 9.48 29.09 -16.46
C ASP A 162 9.92 27.68 -16.88
N PHE A 163 10.67 26.97 -16.02
CA PHE A 163 11.09 25.60 -16.32
C PHE A 163 9.90 24.63 -16.43
N TYR A 164 8.79 24.93 -15.75
CA TYR A 164 7.61 24.09 -15.72
C TYR A 164 6.76 24.25 -16.98
N ARG A 165 6.80 25.42 -17.65
CA ARG A 165 6.09 25.65 -18.92
C ARG A 165 6.32 24.52 -19.92
N ASN A 166 7.57 24.11 -20.10
CA ASN A 166 7.94 23.03 -21.03
C ASN A 166 7.35 21.66 -20.65
N VAL A 167 7.10 21.42 -19.36
CA VAL A 167 6.47 20.18 -18.88
C VAL A 167 4.95 20.27 -19.00
N ALA A 168 4.38 21.43 -18.69
CA ALA A 168 2.95 21.71 -18.85
C ALA A 168 2.50 21.61 -20.32
N GLU A 169 3.27 22.15 -21.26
CA GLU A 169 2.99 22.07 -22.71
C GLU A 169 2.98 20.62 -23.24
N LYS A 170 3.61 19.68 -22.52
CA LYS A 170 3.59 18.24 -22.83
C LYS A 170 2.49 17.46 -22.11
N GLY A 171 1.57 18.16 -21.42
CA GLY A 171 0.50 17.55 -20.63
C GLY A 171 0.93 17.10 -19.23
N ALA A 172 2.09 17.58 -18.73
CA ALA A 172 2.64 17.27 -17.42
C ALA A 172 2.74 15.77 -17.05
N PRO A 173 3.51 14.96 -17.80
CA PRO A 173 3.67 13.54 -17.49
C PRO A 173 4.17 13.33 -16.06
N GLU A 174 3.52 12.48 -15.26
CA GLU A 174 3.73 12.41 -13.81
C GLU A 174 5.18 12.05 -13.47
N ARG A 175 5.77 11.09 -14.20
CA ARG A 175 7.18 10.74 -14.03
C ARG A 175 8.10 11.95 -14.20
N SER A 176 7.86 12.77 -15.23
CA SER A 176 8.66 13.97 -15.51
C SER A 176 8.50 15.02 -14.41
N VAL A 177 7.30 15.16 -13.85
CA VAL A 177 7.02 16.06 -12.74
C VAL A 177 7.76 15.60 -11.48
N TRP A 178 7.67 14.32 -11.12
CA TRP A 178 8.32 13.79 -9.92
C TRP A 178 9.84 13.73 -10.02
N GLN A 179 10.41 13.67 -11.23
CA GLN A 179 11.85 13.82 -11.45
C GLN A 179 12.42 15.13 -10.89
N PHE A 180 11.61 16.17 -10.74
CA PHE A 180 12.05 17.40 -10.09
C PHE A 180 12.41 17.22 -8.60
N SER A 181 11.82 16.25 -7.89
CA SER A 181 12.14 15.95 -6.49
C SER A 181 13.59 15.49 -6.29
N TRP A 182 14.23 14.96 -7.33
CA TRP A 182 15.65 14.62 -7.36
C TRP A 182 16.42 15.38 -8.46
N ALA A 183 15.90 16.56 -8.84
CA ALA A 183 16.46 17.47 -9.85
C ALA A 183 16.91 16.78 -11.16
N GLY A 184 16.13 15.80 -11.63
CA GLY A 184 16.36 15.08 -12.89
C GLY A 184 17.55 14.12 -12.88
N ARG A 185 18.13 13.80 -11.72
CA ARG A 185 19.23 12.84 -11.61
C ARG A 185 18.75 11.41 -11.92
N LYS A 186 19.18 10.86 -13.05
CA LYS A 186 18.79 9.51 -13.51
C LYS A 186 19.03 8.38 -12.50
N ARG A 187 20.05 8.50 -11.64
CA ARG A 187 20.31 7.53 -10.55
C ARG A 187 19.09 7.35 -9.65
N PHE A 188 18.23 8.36 -9.51
CA PHE A 188 17.02 8.31 -8.68
C PHE A 188 15.77 7.90 -9.44
N ASP A 189 15.83 7.69 -10.75
CA ASP A 189 14.68 7.24 -11.54
C ASP A 189 14.06 5.92 -11.03
N PRO A 190 14.81 4.95 -10.47
CA PRO A 190 14.22 3.73 -9.89
C PRO A 190 13.21 3.99 -8.76
N VAL A 191 13.29 5.14 -8.07
CA VAL A 191 12.30 5.55 -7.04
C VAL A 191 10.90 5.68 -7.64
N TRP A 192 10.79 6.05 -8.92
CA TRP A 192 9.50 6.09 -9.59
C TRP A 192 8.86 4.70 -9.69
N ASP A 193 9.65 3.67 -10.03
CA ASP A 193 9.15 2.30 -10.11
C ASP A 193 8.81 1.73 -8.72
N MET A 194 9.55 2.12 -7.66
CA MET A 194 9.14 1.86 -6.27
C MET A 194 7.75 2.41 -5.96
N VAL A 195 7.46 3.65 -6.38
CA VAL A 195 6.14 4.28 -6.15
C VAL A 195 5.03 3.57 -6.93
N LEU A 196 5.30 3.11 -8.15
CA LEU A 196 4.30 2.48 -9.01
C LEU A 196 4.03 1.01 -8.66
N GLU A 197 5.01 0.31 -8.10
CA GLU A 197 4.93 -1.12 -7.78
C GLU A 197 4.80 -1.42 -6.28
N GLY A 198 5.20 -0.48 -5.41
CA GLY A 198 5.08 -0.62 -3.96
C GLY A 198 3.61 -0.75 -3.54
N SER A 199 3.29 -1.86 -2.87
CA SER A 199 1.92 -2.18 -2.48
C SER A 199 1.70 -2.02 -0.97
N THR A 200 0.45 -1.81 -0.60
CA THR A 200 -0.04 -1.94 0.77
C THR A 200 -1.54 -2.19 0.67
N GLY A 201 -1.96 -3.37 1.06
CA GLY A 201 -3.34 -3.80 1.14
C GLY A 201 -3.67 -4.91 0.17
N PHE A 202 -3.04 -4.91 -1.00
CA PHE A 202 -3.46 -5.73 -2.12
C PHE A 202 -2.29 -6.55 -2.65
N SER A 203 -2.56 -7.82 -2.96
CA SER A 203 -1.71 -8.60 -3.85
C SER A 203 -1.73 -7.97 -5.25
N GLY A 204 -0.64 -8.07 -6.01
CA GLY A 204 -0.59 -7.71 -7.42
C GLY A 204 -1.57 -8.50 -8.31
N ALA A 205 -2.07 -9.63 -7.81
CA ALA A 205 -3.08 -10.47 -8.44
C ALA A 205 -4.52 -9.94 -8.25
N PHE A 206 -4.75 -9.00 -7.33
CA PHE A 206 -6.08 -8.43 -7.08
C PHE A 206 -6.62 -7.71 -8.32
N ALA A 207 -7.91 -7.93 -8.59
CA ALA A 207 -8.66 -7.40 -9.73
C ALA A 207 -8.05 -7.73 -11.12
N ARG A 208 -7.07 -8.65 -11.18
CA ARG A 208 -6.57 -9.18 -12.44
C ARG A 208 -7.57 -10.20 -12.97
N GLN A 209 -7.79 -10.16 -14.28
CA GLN A 209 -8.79 -10.97 -14.95
C GLN A 209 -8.20 -11.65 -16.18
N VAL A 210 -8.62 -12.89 -16.42
CA VAL A 210 -8.38 -13.61 -17.67
C VAL A 210 -9.67 -14.26 -18.13
N THR A 211 -10.06 -14.01 -19.38
CA THR A 211 -11.19 -14.71 -20.01
C THR A 211 -10.64 -15.83 -20.87
N LEU A 212 -11.06 -17.07 -20.60
CA LEU A 212 -10.77 -18.21 -21.47
C LEU A 212 -11.91 -18.40 -22.48
N ASN A 213 -11.54 -18.33 -23.75
CA ASN A 213 -12.35 -18.69 -24.90
C ASN A 213 -11.44 -19.41 -25.92
N LYS A 214 -11.99 -19.86 -27.06
CA LYS A 214 -11.22 -20.60 -28.08
C LYS A 214 -9.96 -19.90 -28.57
N THR A 215 -9.92 -18.57 -28.54
CA THR A 215 -8.75 -17.79 -28.96
C THR A 215 -7.75 -17.65 -27.82
N SER A 216 -8.20 -17.17 -26.65
CA SER A 216 -7.30 -16.88 -25.53
C SER A 216 -6.69 -18.12 -24.87
N VAL A 217 -7.30 -19.30 -25.05
CA VAL A 217 -6.72 -20.56 -24.55
C VAL A 217 -5.44 -20.96 -25.31
N GLU A 218 -5.23 -20.43 -26.51
CA GLU A 218 -4.00 -20.61 -27.30
C GLU A 218 -2.93 -19.54 -26.97
N GLU A 219 -3.29 -18.50 -26.21
CA GLU A 219 -2.39 -17.40 -25.86
C GLU A 219 -1.58 -17.72 -24.61
N SER A 220 -0.24 -17.76 -24.77
CA SER A 220 0.69 -18.03 -23.66
C SER A 220 0.51 -17.06 -22.47
N LEU A 221 0.23 -15.78 -22.72
CA LEU A 221 0.02 -14.78 -21.67
C LEU A 221 -1.24 -15.06 -20.85
N SER A 222 -2.34 -15.50 -21.48
CA SER A 222 -3.57 -15.85 -20.77
C SER A 222 -3.34 -17.04 -19.83
N LEU A 223 -2.61 -18.06 -20.29
CA LEU A 223 -2.28 -19.23 -19.47
C LEU A 223 -1.30 -18.89 -18.33
N GLN A 224 -0.32 -18.00 -18.57
CA GLN A 224 0.58 -17.50 -17.54
C GLN A 224 -0.15 -16.66 -16.48
N LEU A 225 -1.11 -15.84 -16.90
CA LEU A 225 -1.93 -15.05 -15.99
C LEU A 225 -2.81 -15.96 -15.13
N LEU A 226 -3.47 -16.96 -15.73
CA LEU A 226 -4.26 -17.94 -14.98
C LEU A 226 -3.40 -18.69 -13.96
N ASP A 227 -2.21 -19.15 -14.38
CA ASP A 227 -1.26 -19.82 -13.50
C ASP A 227 -0.85 -18.97 -12.30
N SER A 228 -0.57 -17.69 -12.55
CA SER A 228 -0.21 -16.74 -11.48
C SER A 228 -1.39 -16.44 -10.54
N LEU A 229 -2.61 -16.37 -11.07
CA LEU A 229 -3.82 -16.22 -10.27
C LEU A 229 -4.05 -17.45 -9.37
N GLU A 230 -3.95 -18.66 -9.93
CA GLU A 230 -4.04 -19.91 -9.17
C GLU A 230 -2.97 -19.98 -8.08
N GLN A 231 -1.73 -19.59 -8.40
CA GLN A 231 -0.64 -19.53 -7.43
C GLN A 231 -0.94 -18.54 -6.29
N SER A 232 -1.35 -17.31 -6.62
CA SER A 232 -1.71 -16.32 -5.60
C SER A 232 -2.91 -16.77 -4.76
N ALA A 233 -3.85 -17.54 -5.32
CA ALA A 233 -4.97 -18.10 -4.59
C ALA A 233 -4.55 -19.23 -3.64
N ARG A 234 -3.66 -20.15 -4.07
CA ARG A 234 -3.05 -21.18 -3.20
C ARG A 234 -2.33 -20.56 -2.00
N GLU A 235 -1.66 -19.45 -2.23
CA GLU A 235 -0.95 -18.71 -1.18
C GLU A 235 -1.91 -17.92 -0.26
N GLY A 236 -3.20 -17.81 -0.61
CA GLY A 236 -4.21 -17.07 0.14
C GLY A 236 -4.23 -15.56 -0.12
N GLY A 237 -3.51 -15.09 -1.15
CA GLY A 237 -3.40 -13.67 -1.48
C GLY A 237 -4.62 -13.09 -2.19
N ILE A 238 -5.43 -13.93 -2.82
CA ILE A 238 -6.71 -13.59 -3.46
C ILE A 238 -7.69 -14.75 -3.30
N VAL A 239 -8.98 -14.46 -3.50
CA VAL A 239 -10.00 -15.48 -3.80
C VAL A 239 -10.15 -15.53 -5.31
N LEU A 240 -9.85 -16.65 -5.94
CA LEU A 240 -9.97 -16.78 -7.40
C LEU A 240 -11.34 -17.36 -7.75
N GLU A 241 -12.17 -16.55 -8.43
CA GLU A 241 -13.51 -16.93 -8.89
C GLU A 241 -13.57 -16.87 -10.41
N ALA A 242 -14.42 -17.71 -11.01
CA ALA A 242 -14.70 -17.70 -12.43
C ALA A 242 -16.21 -17.57 -12.68
N GLU A 243 -16.60 -16.53 -13.41
CA GLU A 243 -17.95 -16.37 -13.93
C GLU A 243 -17.98 -16.83 -15.38
N GLY A 244 -18.85 -17.79 -15.72
CA GLY A 244 -18.85 -18.40 -17.04
C GLY A 244 -20.20 -18.93 -17.50
N VAL A 245 -20.18 -19.54 -18.68
CA VAL A 245 -21.35 -20.11 -19.35
C VAL A 245 -20.99 -21.45 -19.99
N TRP A 246 -21.74 -22.50 -19.66
CA TRP A 246 -21.73 -23.77 -20.39
C TRP A 246 -22.52 -23.63 -21.69
N LEU A 247 -21.91 -24.03 -22.80
CA LEU A 247 -22.43 -23.86 -24.18
C LEU A 247 -22.99 -25.14 -24.80
N GLN A 248 -23.07 -26.24 -24.04
CA GLN A 248 -23.54 -27.54 -24.52
C GLN A 248 -25.03 -27.57 -24.91
N SER A 249 -25.81 -26.55 -24.49
CA SER A 249 -27.26 -26.45 -24.69
C SER A 249 -27.59 -25.27 -25.62
N LYS A 250 -28.73 -25.35 -26.35
CA LYS A 250 -29.23 -24.24 -27.19
C LYS A 250 -29.42 -22.92 -26.43
N LYS A 251 -29.58 -22.99 -25.11
CA LYS A 251 -29.51 -21.84 -24.19
C LYS A 251 -28.30 -22.04 -23.29
N GLY A 252 -27.32 -21.15 -23.34
CA GLY A 252 -26.16 -21.22 -22.44
C GLY A 252 -26.60 -21.24 -20.98
N GLN A 253 -25.89 -22.01 -20.15
CA GLN A 253 -26.15 -22.11 -18.72
C GLN A 253 -25.05 -21.39 -17.94
N ALA A 254 -25.42 -20.34 -17.19
CA ALA A 254 -24.47 -19.62 -16.36
C ALA A 254 -23.91 -20.52 -15.25
N VAL A 255 -22.63 -20.33 -14.92
CA VAL A 255 -21.93 -21.05 -13.84
C VAL A 255 -20.96 -20.10 -13.14
N ASN A 256 -20.87 -20.24 -11.82
CA ASN A 256 -19.86 -19.57 -11.01
C ASN A 256 -18.99 -20.64 -10.36
N LEU A 257 -17.68 -20.53 -10.52
CA LEU A 257 -16.70 -21.45 -9.95
C LEU A 257 -15.79 -20.68 -8.98
N GLN A 258 -15.28 -21.35 -7.97
CA GLN A 258 -14.23 -20.83 -7.09
C GLN A 258 -13.10 -21.83 -7.03
N PHE A 259 -11.86 -21.34 -7.12
CA PHE A 259 -10.67 -22.17 -6.98
C PHE A 259 -10.42 -22.48 -5.50
N ASP A 260 -10.31 -23.77 -5.15
CA ASP A 260 -10.12 -24.23 -3.77
C ASP A 260 -8.65 -24.49 -3.39
N GLY A 261 -7.73 -24.26 -4.33
CA GLY A 261 -6.30 -24.56 -4.22
C GLY A 261 -5.83 -25.66 -5.17
N ASP A 262 -6.74 -26.50 -5.66
CA ASP A 262 -6.48 -27.56 -6.63
C ASP A 262 -7.44 -27.50 -7.82
N ARG A 263 -8.74 -27.25 -7.57
CA ARG A 263 -9.81 -27.33 -8.56
C ARG A 263 -10.74 -26.13 -8.50
N TYR A 264 -11.48 -25.95 -9.58
CA TYR A 264 -12.57 -24.99 -9.70
C TYR A 264 -13.89 -25.66 -9.35
N VAL A 265 -14.50 -25.24 -8.24
CA VAL A 265 -15.72 -25.84 -7.69
C VAL A 265 -16.89 -24.89 -7.87
N GLU A 266 -18.01 -25.40 -8.39
CA GLU A 266 -19.24 -24.61 -8.52
C GLU A 266 -19.66 -24.01 -7.18
N THR A 267 -19.90 -22.70 -7.12
CA THR A 267 -20.30 -22.02 -5.87
C THR A 267 -21.76 -22.27 -5.48
N SER A 268 -22.56 -22.79 -6.41
CA SER A 268 -23.98 -23.12 -6.21
C SER A 268 -24.36 -24.43 -6.93
N GLY A 269 -25.53 -24.98 -6.62
CA GLY A 269 -26.03 -26.18 -7.29
C GLY A 269 -25.27 -27.45 -6.93
N SER A 270 -24.86 -28.22 -7.94
CA SER A 270 -24.28 -29.56 -7.83
C SER A 270 -22.90 -29.62 -7.16
N ARG A 271 -22.20 -28.48 -7.01
CA ARG A 271 -20.84 -28.41 -6.46
C ARG A 271 -19.86 -29.27 -7.29
N ASN A 272 -20.06 -29.35 -8.61
CA ASN A 272 -19.11 -30.06 -9.48
C ASN A 272 -17.74 -29.39 -9.40
N ALA A 273 -16.69 -30.19 -9.50
CA ALA A 273 -15.31 -29.73 -9.45
C ALA A 273 -14.60 -30.03 -10.77
N TYR A 274 -13.86 -29.06 -11.29
CA TYR A 274 -13.15 -29.13 -12.55
C TYR A 274 -11.69 -28.77 -12.33
N SER A 275 -10.78 -29.59 -12.84
CA SER A 275 -9.38 -29.22 -12.99
C SER A 275 -9.20 -28.14 -14.06
N ARG A 276 -8.05 -27.47 -14.03
CA ARG A 276 -7.65 -26.51 -15.06
C ARG A 276 -7.68 -27.12 -16.46
N ASP A 277 -7.13 -28.32 -16.62
CA ASP A 277 -7.04 -28.99 -17.93
C ASP A 277 -8.42 -29.38 -18.48
N GLU A 278 -9.36 -29.77 -17.60
CA GLU A 278 -10.75 -30.01 -17.98
C GLU A 278 -11.41 -28.72 -18.47
N LEU A 279 -11.27 -27.61 -17.75
CA LEU A 279 -11.82 -26.32 -18.19
C LEU A 279 -11.21 -25.85 -19.51
N ILE A 280 -9.89 -25.98 -19.68
CA ILE A 280 -9.19 -25.67 -20.93
C ILE A 280 -9.72 -26.53 -22.09
N SER A 281 -9.93 -27.82 -21.85
CA SER A 281 -10.47 -28.73 -22.86
C SER A 281 -11.90 -28.37 -23.26
N LEU A 282 -12.75 -28.03 -22.28
CA LEU A 282 -14.11 -27.55 -22.51
C LEU A 282 -14.11 -26.23 -23.31
N VAL A 283 -13.18 -25.32 -23.02
CA VAL A 283 -13.00 -24.08 -23.80
C VAL A 283 -12.61 -24.37 -25.24
N ALA A 284 -11.60 -25.22 -25.46
CA ALA A 284 -11.13 -25.59 -26.79
C ALA A 284 -12.24 -26.22 -27.65
N ASN A 285 -13.07 -27.07 -27.04
CA ASN A 285 -14.23 -27.68 -27.71
C ASN A 285 -15.36 -26.65 -27.97
N GLY A 286 -15.38 -25.53 -27.27
CA GLY A 286 -16.43 -24.51 -27.37
C GLY A 286 -17.63 -24.82 -26.49
N GLU A 287 -17.40 -25.57 -25.41
CA GLU A 287 -18.39 -25.99 -24.44
C GLU A 287 -18.40 -25.08 -23.21
N PHE A 288 -17.38 -24.26 -23.02
CA PHE A 288 -17.25 -23.32 -21.91
C PHE A 288 -16.62 -22.01 -22.36
N ILE A 289 -17.08 -20.89 -21.78
CA ILE A 289 -16.38 -19.61 -21.76
C ILE A 289 -16.46 -19.11 -20.32
N GLY A 290 -15.34 -18.63 -19.77
CA GLY A 290 -15.30 -18.13 -18.39
C GLY A 290 -14.29 -17.02 -18.20
N THR A 291 -14.63 -16.06 -17.34
CA THR A 291 -13.75 -14.98 -16.88
C THR A 291 -13.34 -15.25 -15.44
N PHE A 292 -12.05 -15.50 -15.25
CA PHE A 292 -11.42 -15.76 -13.96
C PHE A 292 -10.93 -14.43 -13.40
N THR A 293 -11.32 -14.10 -12.16
CA THR A 293 -11.02 -12.83 -11.50
C THR A 293 -10.41 -13.09 -10.13
N GLY A 294 -9.27 -12.44 -9.85
CA GLY A 294 -8.70 -12.40 -8.50
C GLY A 294 -9.46 -11.42 -7.61
N GLN A 295 -10.37 -11.92 -6.80
CA GLN A 295 -11.14 -11.15 -5.83
C GLN A 295 -10.40 -10.98 -4.51
N MET A 296 -10.86 -10.02 -3.71
CA MET A 296 -10.44 -9.84 -2.32
C MET A 296 -11.35 -10.66 -1.38
N GLY A 297 -10.81 -11.11 -0.25
CA GLY A 297 -11.62 -11.73 0.81
C GLY A 297 -12.39 -10.70 1.66
N SER A 298 -13.04 -11.16 2.75
CA SER A 298 -14.17 -10.43 3.37
C SER A 298 -13.89 -9.47 4.54
N PRO A 299 -12.78 -9.48 5.30
CA PRO A 299 -12.59 -8.51 6.38
C PRO A 299 -11.83 -7.27 5.89
N VAL A 300 -12.55 -6.33 5.26
CA VAL A 300 -11.98 -5.04 4.81
C VAL A 300 -12.91 -3.90 5.20
N ASP A 301 -12.70 -3.38 6.41
CA ASP A 301 -13.50 -2.30 6.98
C ASP A 301 -12.75 -1.60 8.13
N LEU A 302 -13.44 -0.71 8.86
CA LEU A 302 -12.91 -0.01 10.02
C LEU A 302 -12.42 -0.93 11.16
N LYS A 303 -13.04 -2.11 11.33
CA LYS A 303 -12.70 -3.10 12.36
C LYS A 303 -11.58 -4.03 11.91
N HIS A 304 -11.36 -4.13 10.60
CA HIS A 304 -10.29 -4.90 9.98
C HIS A 304 -9.35 -3.97 9.20
N PRO A 305 -8.69 -3.01 9.89
CA PRO A 305 -7.84 -2.05 9.23
C PRO A 305 -6.62 -2.71 8.62
N GLN A 306 -6.06 -2.00 7.65
CA GLN A 306 -4.82 -2.32 6.97
C GLN A 306 -3.67 -2.69 7.94
N PRO A 307 -3.11 -3.92 7.89
CA PRO A 307 -1.87 -4.24 8.61
C PRO A 307 -0.73 -3.35 8.14
N ALA A 308 0.22 -3.09 9.04
CA ALA A 308 1.31 -2.17 8.79
C ALA A 308 2.59 -2.59 9.52
N LEU A 309 3.74 -2.40 8.87
CA LEU A 309 5.08 -2.73 9.37
C LEU A 309 6.02 -1.52 9.23
N TRP A 310 6.80 -1.25 10.27
CA TRP A 310 7.79 -0.17 10.26
C TRP A 310 8.99 -0.46 11.16
N THR A 311 10.03 0.37 11.03
CA THR A 311 11.25 0.24 11.86
C THR A 311 10.96 0.59 13.31
N LEU A 312 11.71 0.01 14.25
CA LEU A 312 11.48 0.22 15.68
C LEU A 312 11.44 1.72 16.05
N GLY A 313 10.40 2.11 16.78
CA GLY A 313 10.19 3.48 17.23
C GLY A 313 8.76 3.96 16.99
N SER A 314 8.53 5.24 17.24
CA SER A 314 7.23 5.89 17.00
C SER A 314 6.86 5.85 15.53
N LEU A 315 5.61 5.48 15.24
CA LEU A 315 5.08 5.37 13.88
C LEU A 315 5.03 6.73 13.17
N GLN A 316 4.55 7.75 13.88
CA GLN A 316 4.23 9.05 13.31
C GLN A 316 5.44 9.99 13.30
N ARG A 317 6.30 9.94 14.33
CA ARG A 317 7.31 10.97 14.56
C ARG A 317 8.50 10.81 13.64
N GLN A 318 8.96 11.91 13.05
CA GLN A 318 10.24 11.89 12.35
C GLN A 318 11.41 11.66 13.33
N SER A 319 12.23 10.64 13.05
CA SER A 319 13.37 10.25 13.90
C SER A 319 14.69 10.08 13.12
N GLY A 320 14.75 10.56 11.88
CA GLY A 320 15.94 10.47 11.03
C GLY A 320 16.13 9.09 10.41
N ARG A 321 17.38 8.61 10.31
CA ARG A 321 17.71 7.39 9.57
C ARG A 321 16.96 6.15 10.06
N GLN A 322 16.27 5.48 9.12
CA GLN A 322 15.62 4.21 9.39
C GLN A 322 16.65 3.07 9.53
N ARG A 323 16.47 2.22 10.54
CA ARG A 323 17.31 1.04 10.77
C ARG A 323 16.52 -0.21 10.48
N PHE A 324 16.80 -0.83 9.33
CA PHE A 324 16.14 -2.05 8.90
C PHE A 324 16.79 -3.30 9.53
N PRO A 325 16.01 -4.35 9.83
CA PRO A 325 16.56 -5.58 10.36
C PRO A 325 17.52 -6.25 9.39
N VAL A 326 18.55 -6.90 9.95
CA VAL A 326 19.51 -7.73 9.22
C VAL A 326 19.50 -9.11 9.87
N LEU A 327 19.25 -10.13 9.05
CA LEU A 327 19.32 -11.54 9.42
C LEU A 327 20.61 -12.16 8.88
N HIS A 328 21.13 -13.14 9.60
CA HIS A 328 22.27 -13.99 9.23
C HIS A 328 22.22 -15.28 10.07
N GLU A 329 23.16 -16.20 9.88
CA GLU A 329 23.10 -17.53 10.52
C GLU A 329 22.99 -17.50 12.05
N GLU A 330 23.68 -16.54 12.69
CA GLU A 330 23.66 -16.34 14.15
C GLU A 330 22.48 -15.49 14.64
N LYS A 331 21.76 -14.82 13.74
CA LYS A 331 20.62 -13.96 14.05
C LYS A 331 19.48 -14.22 13.06
N LYS A 332 18.67 -15.21 13.39
CA LYS A 332 17.55 -15.69 12.57
C LYS A 332 16.20 -15.04 12.89
N VAL A 333 16.17 -14.18 13.91
CA VAL A 333 14.96 -13.46 14.34
C VAL A 333 15.15 -11.98 14.07
N MET A 334 14.20 -11.37 13.36
CA MET A 334 14.14 -9.93 13.18
C MET A 334 13.08 -9.31 14.09
N GLY A 335 13.40 -8.15 14.63
CA GLY A 335 12.48 -7.32 15.40
C GLY A 335 12.13 -6.05 14.65
N MET A 336 10.85 -5.75 14.55
CA MET A 336 10.31 -4.54 13.94
C MET A 336 9.05 -4.11 14.67
N SER A 337 8.45 -3.00 14.25
CA SER A 337 7.15 -2.59 14.77
C SER A 337 6.04 -2.94 13.79
N GLY A 338 4.85 -3.26 14.33
CA GLY A 338 3.71 -3.65 13.54
C GLY A 338 2.39 -3.48 14.28
N ARG A 339 1.28 -3.40 13.54
CA ARG A 339 -0.09 -3.31 14.07
C ARG A 339 -1.12 -3.85 13.08
N HIS A 340 -2.31 -4.15 13.61
CA HIS A 340 -3.50 -4.59 12.86
C HIS A 340 -3.38 -5.98 12.20
N PHE A 341 -2.63 -6.87 12.82
CA PHE A 341 -2.57 -8.29 12.45
C PHE A 341 -2.33 -9.17 13.68
N GLY A 342 -2.66 -10.45 13.56
CA GLY A 342 -2.43 -11.49 14.56
C GLY A 342 -1.20 -12.34 14.26
N GLU A 343 -0.90 -13.28 15.15
CA GLU A 343 0.19 -14.27 14.97
C GLU A 343 -0.13 -15.31 13.89
N ASP A 344 -1.40 -15.39 13.47
CA ASP A 344 -1.91 -16.22 12.37
C ASP A 344 -1.73 -15.57 10.98
N ALA A 345 -1.20 -14.35 10.92
CA ALA A 345 -0.95 -13.66 9.65
C ALA A 345 0.09 -14.41 8.79
N HIS A 346 -0.14 -14.43 7.48
CA HIS A 346 0.81 -15.02 6.54
C HIS A 346 2.02 -14.11 6.36
N LEU A 347 3.21 -14.71 6.30
CA LEU A 347 4.45 -14.04 5.93
C LEU A 347 4.62 -14.09 4.42
N ILE A 348 4.88 -12.94 3.82
CA ILE A 348 5.06 -12.79 2.37
C ILE A 348 6.42 -12.15 2.14
N VAL A 349 7.34 -12.84 1.46
CA VAL A 349 8.67 -12.31 1.13
C VAL A 349 8.79 -12.19 -0.38
N ASP A 350 9.16 -11.00 -0.85
CA ASP A 350 9.28 -10.66 -2.27
C ASP A 350 8.02 -10.99 -3.09
N GLY A 351 6.84 -10.96 -2.46
CA GLY A 351 5.56 -11.25 -3.10
C GLY A 351 5.06 -12.69 -2.96
N ARG A 352 5.85 -13.58 -2.36
CA ARG A 352 5.50 -15.00 -2.18
C ARG A 352 5.30 -15.37 -0.73
N ARG A 353 4.29 -16.19 -0.46
CA ARG A 353 4.09 -16.75 0.88
C ARG A 353 5.27 -17.64 1.28
N VAL A 354 5.72 -17.48 2.52
CA VAL A 354 6.77 -18.29 3.14
C VAL A 354 6.35 -18.76 4.53
N ASP A 355 6.92 -19.86 4.98
CA ASP A 355 6.66 -20.40 6.31
C ASP A 355 7.55 -19.74 7.37
N GLY A 356 6.97 -19.55 8.55
CA GLY A 356 7.64 -18.92 9.68
C GLY A 356 6.69 -18.66 10.84
N LYS A 357 7.19 -17.90 11.81
CA LYS A 357 6.50 -17.57 13.06
C LYS A 357 6.48 -16.08 13.29
N ILE A 358 5.34 -15.58 13.75
CA ILE A 358 5.15 -14.20 14.22
C ILE A 358 4.90 -14.25 15.73
N GLU A 359 5.60 -13.41 16.48
CA GLU A 359 5.32 -13.18 17.91
C GLU A 359 5.05 -11.69 18.13
N ILE A 360 3.93 -11.35 18.77
CA ILE A 360 3.50 -9.96 18.94
C ILE A 360 3.58 -9.55 20.42
N GLN A 361 4.41 -8.54 20.70
CA GLN A 361 4.49 -7.87 22.00
C GLN A 361 3.74 -6.53 21.93
N GLN A 362 2.41 -6.58 22.05
CA GLN A 362 1.51 -5.43 21.84
C GLN A 362 1.88 -4.18 22.64
N GLU A 363 2.21 -4.32 23.93
CA GLU A 363 2.55 -3.17 24.78
C GLU A 363 3.78 -2.38 24.30
N ARG A 364 4.64 -3.03 23.51
CA ARG A 364 5.88 -2.43 22.99
C ARG A 364 5.77 -2.07 21.51
N ASN A 365 4.64 -2.35 20.85
CA ASN A 365 4.52 -2.36 19.39
C ASN A 365 5.71 -3.09 18.74
N LEU A 366 6.12 -4.23 19.32
CA LEU A 366 7.25 -5.02 18.84
C LEU A 366 6.72 -6.32 18.27
N VAL A 367 7.17 -6.64 17.07
CA VAL A 367 6.86 -7.85 16.32
C VAL A 367 8.18 -8.56 16.05
N LEU A 368 8.25 -9.84 16.43
CA LEU A 368 9.38 -10.71 16.15
C LEU A 368 8.98 -11.70 15.06
N ILE A 369 9.83 -11.85 14.05
CA ILE A 369 9.60 -12.78 12.95
C ILE A 369 10.82 -13.68 12.78
N SER A 370 10.56 -14.98 12.65
CA SER A 370 11.53 -15.99 12.24
C SER A 370 10.99 -16.78 11.07
N PHE A 371 11.83 -17.08 10.09
CA PHE A 371 11.47 -17.95 8.97
C PHE A 371 11.88 -19.40 9.26
N GLU A 372 11.11 -20.35 8.74
CA GLU A 372 11.47 -21.77 8.80
C GLU A 372 12.69 -22.05 7.90
N GLU A 373 12.65 -21.52 6.68
CA GLU A 373 13.79 -21.45 5.77
C GLU A 373 14.26 -20.00 5.62
N MET A 374 15.58 -19.78 5.72
CA MET A 374 16.15 -18.45 5.57
C MET A 374 15.93 -17.92 4.15
N PRO A 375 15.36 -16.70 3.98
CA PRO A 375 15.22 -16.09 2.67
C PRO A 375 16.58 -15.90 1.99
N SER A 376 16.56 -15.77 0.67
CA SER A 376 17.77 -15.59 -0.11
C SER A 376 18.51 -14.28 0.26
N LYS A 377 19.82 -14.24 0.00
CA LYS A 377 20.71 -13.14 0.41
C LYS A 377 20.37 -11.82 -0.27
N GLY A 378 20.67 -10.69 0.39
CA GLY A 378 20.43 -9.34 -0.14
C GLY A 378 19.25 -8.63 0.52
N MET A 379 18.82 -7.51 -0.07
CA MET A 379 17.64 -6.77 0.37
C MET A 379 16.37 -7.51 -0.04
N ARG A 380 15.43 -7.63 0.91
CA ARG A 380 14.17 -8.34 0.78
C ARG A 380 13.03 -7.45 1.21
N LEU A 381 11.87 -7.65 0.59
CA LEU A 381 10.64 -6.98 0.97
C LEU A 381 9.72 -7.97 1.69
N LEU A 382 9.32 -7.61 2.90
CA LEU A 382 8.39 -8.36 3.73
C LEU A 382 7.02 -7.68 3.70
N GLN A 383 5.98 -8.47 3.55
CA GLN A 383 4.62 -8.10 3.93
C GLN A 383 4.07 -9.13 4.91
N VAL A 384 3.14 -8.70 5.75
CA VAL A 384 2.25 -9.60 6.49
C VAL A 384 0.83 -9.48 5.94
N GLN A 385 0.10 -10.59 5.90
CA GLN A 385 -1.27 -10.60 5.41
C GLN A 385 -2.18 -11.22 6.47
N ASN A 386 -3.24 -10.51 6.85
CA ASN A 386 -4.31 -11.15 7.62
C ASN A 386 -4.95 -12.25 6.76
N PRO A 387 -5.26 -13.44 7.29
CA PRO A 387 -5.89 -14.50 6.50
C PRO A 387 -7.15 -13.99 5.78
N ASN A 388 -7.19 -14.15 4.46
CA ASN A 388 -8.26 -13.63 3.57
C ASN A 388 -8.45 -12.10 3.60
N GLY A 389 -7.51 -11.35 4.17
CA GLY A 389 -7.60 -9.90 4.32
C GLY A 389 -6.47 -9.16 3.61
N LEU A 390 -6.25 -7.92 4.05
CA LEU A 390 -5.29 -6.99 3.48
C LEU A 390 -3.83 -7.37 3.78
N PHE A 391 -2.93 -7.00 2.86
CA PHE A 391 -1.46 -7.12 2.96
C PHE A 391 -0.83 -5.87 3.55
N SER A 392 0.22 -5.93 4.39
CA SER A 392 0.93 -4.73 4.84
C SER A 392 1.71 -4.03 3.71
N ASN A 393 2.40 -2.93 4.05
CA ASN A 393 3.41 -2.34 3.18
C ASN A 393 4.58 -3.28 2.94
N ASP A 394 5.25 -3.12 1.79
CA ASP A 394 6.56 -3.72 1.50
C ASP A 394 7.61 -3.16 2.48
N PHE A 395 7.94 -3.93 3.52
CA PHE A 395 8.91 -3.57 4.55
C PHE A 395 10.29 -4.12 4.24
N ILE A 396 11.33 -3.28 4.33
CA ILE A 396 12.70 -3.69 4.00
C ILE A 396 13.32 -4.48 5.15
N PHE A 397 13.97 -5.60 4.81
CA PHE A 397 14.95 -6.26 5.66
C PHE A 397 16.11 -6.80 4.80
N TYR A 398 17.19 -7.22 5.44
CA TYR A 398 18.37 -7.76 4.76
C TYR A 398 18.69 -9.17 5.25
N VAL A 399 19.20 -10.00 4.35
CA VAL A 399 19.83 -11.28 4.69
C VAL A 399 21.29 -11.26 4.24
N LYS A 400 22.22 -11.55 5.16
CA LYS A 400 23.67 -11.57 4.94
C LYS A 400 24.29 -12.92 5.30
N GLU A 401 25.45 -13.23 4.72
CA GLU A 401 26.23 -14.44 5.05
C GLU A 401 26.82 -14.35 6.46
N THR A 402 27.51 -13.26 6.75
CA THR A 402 28.23 -13.06 8.00
C THR A 402 27.63 -11.89 8.77
N PRO A 403 27.75 -11.89 10.11
CA PRO A 403 27.48 -10.69 10.91
C PRO A 403 28.29 -9.51 10.35
N GLU A 404 27.68 -8.33 10.22
CA GLU A 404 28.49 -7.12 10.06
C GLU A 404 29.33 -6.94 11.32
N LYS A 405 30.65 -6.80 11.16
CA LYS A 405 31.47 -6.25 12.24
C LYS A 405 30.88 -4.87 12.55
N SER A 406 30.41 -4.69 13.78
CA SER A 406 29.95 -3.39 14.25
C SER A 406 31.05 -2.36 14.03
N GLU A 407 30.82 -1.40 13.13
CA GLU A 407 31.56 -0.13 13.11
C GLU A 407 30.94 0.86 14.10
#